data_AF-A0A8T4NEW0-F1
#
_entry.id   AF-A0A8T4NEW0-F1
#
_cell.length_a   1.000
_cell.length_b   1.000
_cell.length_c   1.000
_cell.angle_alpha   90.00
_cell.angle_beta   90.00
_cell.angle_gamma   90.00
#
_symmetry.space_group_name_H-M   'P 1'
#
loop_
_entity.id
_entity.type
_entity.pdbx_description
1 polymer ?
#
loop_
_entity_poly.entity_id
_entity_poly.type
_entity_poly.pdbx_seq_one_letter_code
_entity_poly.pdbx_strand_id
1 'polypeptide(L)'
;MHSKLGEFLAWGDNFRREFKKELRLIIVVTLGFTIAFTWRQTVFDTAQDFVQRLTHIQSSAALSILTSGFITLISLIIILLTSKLLRDNPHL
;
A
#
# COMPACT_ATOMS: atom_id res chain seq x y z
N MET A 1 44.36 -17.02 19.45
CA MET A 1 43.68 -16.94 18.12
C MET A 1 42.33 -17.67 18.04
N HIS A 2 41.88 -18.42 19.06
CA HIS A 2 40.63 -19.20 19.00
C HIS A 2 39.33 -18.44 19.37
N SER A 3 39.38 -17.25 19.97
CA SER A 3 38.17 -16.52 20.40
C SER A 3 37.48 -15.73 19.30
N LYS A 4 38.22 -15.21 18.32
CA LYS A 4 37.67 -14.33 17.25
C LYS A 4 36.81 -15.07 16.21
N LEU A 5 37.02 -16.38 16.05
CA LEU A 5 36.28 -17.20 15.07
C LEU A 5 34.86 -17.53 15.55
N GLY A 6 34.69 -17.73 16.86
CA GLY A 6 33.37 -17.99 17.47
C GLY A 6 32.45 -16.77 17.44
N GLU A 7 33.00 -15.56 17.69
CA GLU A 7 32.24 -14.31 17.61
C GLU A 7 31.83 -13.96 16.17
N PHE A 8 32.68 -14.24 15.18
CA PHE A 8 32.35 -14.01 13.76
C PHE A 8 31.22 -14.93 13.26
N LEU A 9 31.20 -16.18 13.73
CA LEU A 9 30.16 -17.16 13.39
C LEU A 9 28.82 -16.82 14.07
N ALA A 10 28.86 -16.44 15.35
CA ALA A 10 27.68 -15.96 16.07
C ALA A 10 27.10 -14.67 15.46
N TRP A 11 27.95 -13.78 14.96
CA TRP A 11 27.54 -12.58 14.22
C TRP A 11 26.88 -12.94 12.88
N GLY A 12 27.44 -13.91 12.15
CA GLY A 12 26.86 -14.45 10.91
C GLY A 12 25.48 -15.08 11.10
N ASP A 13 25.28 -15.84 12.18
CA ASP A 13 23.99 -16.45 12.51
C ASP A 13 22.93 -15.42 12.91
N ASN A 14 23.30 -14.39 13.67
CA ASN A 14 22.38 -13.32 14.02
C ASN A 14 22.03 -12.44 12.79
N PHE A 15 23.00 -12.17 11.91
CA PHE A 15 22.76 -11.51 10.62
C PHE A 15 21.80 -12.29 9.73
N ARG A 16 21.98 -13.62 9.61
CA ARG A 16 21.07 -14.49 8.85
C ARG A 16 19.64 -14.43 9.37
N ARG A 17 19.48 -14.33 10.70
CA ARG A 17 18.17 -14.24 11.36
C ARG A 17 17.49 -12.90 11.09
N GLU A 18 18.23 -11.80 11.14
CA GLU A 18 17.72 -10.46 10.85
C GLU A 18 17.41 -10.29 9.35
N PHE A 19 18.31 -10.75 8.48
CA PHE A 19 18.10 -10.76 7.04
C PHE A 19 16.83 -11.52 6.64
N LYS A 20 16.55 -12.67 7.27
CA LYS A 20 15.31 -13.42 7.01
C LYS A 20 14.04 -12.67 7.45
N LYS A 21 14.12 -11.83 8.49
CA LYS A 21 13.00 -10.98 8.92
C LYS A 21 12.78 -9.83 7.93
N GLU A 22 13.85 -9.15 7.53
CA GLU A 22 13.78 -8.08 6.52
C GLU A 22 13.27 -8.60 5.18
N LEU A 23 13.77 -9.75 4.73
CA LEU A 23 13.38 -10.36 3.47
C LEU A 23 11.90 -10.77 3.47
N ARG A 24 11.37 -11.23 4.61
CA ARG A 24 9.93 -11.45 4.79
C ARG A 24 9.15 -10.14 4.70
N LEU A 25 9.62 -9.08 5.34
CA LEU A 25 8.96 -7.78 5.32
C LEU A 25 8.94 -7.20 3.90
N ILE A 26 10.05 -7.28 3.17
CA ILE A 26 10.14 -6.88 1.77
C ILE A 26 9.14 -7.67 0.93
N ILE A 27 9.08 -9.00 1.07
CA ILE A 27 8.10 -9.82 0.33
C ILE A 27 6.66 -9.36 0.62
N VAL A 28 6.31 -9.12 1.89
CA VAL A 28 4.96 -8.66 2.26
C VAL A 28 4.66 -7.29 1.65
N VAL A 29 5.60 -6.35 1.72
CA VAL A 29 5.45 -5.01 1.13
C VAL A 29 5.33 -5.08 -0.38
N THR A 30 6.18 -5.87 -1.04
CA THR A 30 6.15 -6.04 -2.50
C THR A 30 4.85 -6.69 -2.95
N LEU A 31 4.40 -7.77 -2.31
CA LEU A 31 3.14 -8.42 -2.65
C LEU A 31 1.95 -7.49 -2.40
N GLY A 32 1.92 -6.78 -1.27
CA GLY A 32 0.88 -5.80 -0.97
C GLY A 32 0.84 -4.67 -2.01
N PHE A 33 2.01 -4.16 -2.40
CA PHE A 33 2.14 -3.17 -3.46
C PHE A 33 1.66 -3.70 -4.81
N THR A 34 2.06 -4.91 -5.19
CA THR A 34 1.61 -5.54 -6.45
C THR A 34 0.10 -5.70 -6.48
N ILE A 35 -0.51 -6.17 -5.38
CA ILE A 35 -1.98 -6.28 -5.28
C ILE A 35 -2.63 -4.91 -5.42
N ALA A 36 -2.20 -3.91 -4.65
CA ALA A 36 -2.73 -2.55 -4.74
C ALA A 36 -2.56 -1.96 -6.16
N PHE A 37 -1.44 -2.24 -6.81
CA PHE A 37 -1.16 -1.79 -8.17
C PHE A 37 -2.08 -2.45 -9.20
N THR A 38 -2.33 -3.76 -9.10
CA THR A 38 -3.27 -4.48 -9.98
C THR A 38 -4.69 -3.94 -9.83
N TRP A 39 -5.10 -3.58 -8.61
CA TRP A 39 -6.46 -3.08 -8.34
C TRP A 39 -6.66 -1.62 -8.76
N ARG A 40 -5.58 -0.87 -9.05
CA ARG A 40 -5.66 0.54 -9.47
C ARG A 40 -6.67 0.72 -10.60
N GLN A 41 -6.50 -0.02 -11.70
CA GLN A 41 -7.40 0.10 -12.87
C GLN A 41 -8.83 -0.27 -12.52
N THR A 42 -9.03 -1.39 -11.80
CA THR A 42 -10.37 -1.81 -11.36
C THR A 42 -11.07 -0.75 -10.52
N VAL A 43 -10.36 -0.06 -9.62
CA VAL A 43 -10.93 1.04 -8.82
C VAL A 43 -11.33 2.23 -9.70
N PHE A 44 -10.50 2.58 -10.68
CA PHE A 44 -10.83 3.63 -11.65
C PHE A 44 -12.07 3.26 -12.47
N ASP A 45 -12.11 2.06 -13.04
CA ASP A 45 -13.21 1.60 -13.88
C ASP A 45 -14.51 1.47 -13.07
N THR A 46 -14.44 0.95 -11.84
CA THR A 46 -15.60 0.84 -10.95
C THR A 46 -16.13 2.20 -10.54
N ALA A 47 -15.25 3.15 -10.21
CA ALA A 47 -15.65 4.51 -9.89
C ALA A 47 -16.25 5.22 -11.11
N GLN A 48 -15.70 4.96 -12.30
CA GLN A 48 -16.21 5.50 -13.56
C GLN A 48 -17.62 4.99 -13.84
N ASP A 49 -17.83 3.67 -13.74
CA ASP A 49 -19.15 3.05 -13.88
C ASP A 49 -20.16 3.60 -12.86
N PHE A 50 -19.73 3.79 -11.61
CA PHE A 50 -20.58 4.34 -10.55
C PHE A 50 -20.99 5.80 -10.86
N VAL A 51 -20.04 6.63 -11.26
CA VAL A 51 -20.28 8.02 -11.65
C VAL A 51 -21.16 8.09 -12.88
N GLN A 52 -20.93 7.22 -13.87
CA GLN A 52 -21.72 7.15 -15.10
C GLN A 52 -23.18 6.77 -14.83
N ARG A 53 -23.42 5.78 -13.96
CA ARG A 53 -24.78 5.40 -13.55
C ARG A 53 -25.51 6.53 -12.82
N LEU A 54 -24.80 7.30 -12.00
CA LEU A 54 -25.40 8.43 -11.27
C LEU A 54 -25.67 9.64 -12.15
N THR A 55 -24.76 9.99 -13.06
CA THR A 55 -24.87 11.22 -13.86
C THR A 55 -25.50 11.04 -15.24
N HIS A 56 -25.60 9.81 -15.77
CA HIS A 56 -26.08 9.50 -17.13
C HIS A 56 -25.33 10.25 -18.25
N ILE A 57 -24.16 10.84 -17.96
CA ILE A 57 -23.36 11.61 -18.90
C ILE A 57 -22.56 10.66 -19.80
N GLN A 58 -22.80 10.69 -21.11
CA GLN A 58 -22.04 9.91 -22.10
C GLN A 58 -20.73 10.56 -22.56
N SER A 59 -20.46 11.80 -22.15
CA SER A 59 -19.23 12.50 -22.55
C SER A 59 -18.01 11.93 -21.83
N SER A 60 -17.18 11.19 -22.56
CA SER A 60 -15.96 10.51 -22.06
C SER A 60 -15.02 11.44 -21.28
N ALA A 61 -14.82 12.67 -21.76
CA ALA A 61 -13.93 13.64 -21.10
C ALA A 61 -14.51 14.17 -19.77
N ALA A 62 -15.78 14.54 -19.75
CA ALA A 62 -16.43 15.03 -18.53
C ALA A 62 -16.53 13.94 -17.46
N LEU A 63 -16.82 12.71 -17.88
CA LEU A 63 -16.89 11.53 -17.01
C LEU A 63 -15.54 11.23 -16.34
N SER A 64 -14.45 11.27 -17.10
CA SER A 64 -13.10 11.01 -16.58
C SER A 64 -12.68 12.06 -15.55
N ILE A 65 -12.99 13.34 -15.79
CA ILE A 65 -12.71 14.44 -14.85
C ILE A 65 -13.52 14.26 -13.57
N LEU A 66 -14.81 13.96 -13.68
CA LEU A 66 -15.68 13.77 -12.52
C LEU A 66 -15.26 12.56 -11.68
N THR A 67 -14.90 11.46 -12.36
CA THR A 67 -14.41 10.23 -11.73
C THR A 67 -13.08 10.47 -11.02
N SER A 68 -12.15 11.18 -11.65
CA SER A 68 -10.87 11.54 -11.05
C SER A 68 -11.04 12.45 -9.82
N GLY A 69 -11.97 13.40 -9.88
CA GLY A 69 -12.34 14.24 -8.73
C GLY A 69 -12.94 13.41 -7.59
N PHE A 70 -13.85 12.50 -7.92
CA PHE A 70 -14.49 11.61 -6.96
C PHE A 70 -13.47 10.69 -6.24
N ILE A 71 -12.58 10.04 -7.00
CA ILE A 71 -11.52 9.20 -6.45
C ILE A 71 -10.58 10.01 -5.56
N THR A 72 -10.24 11.24 -5.96
CA THR A 72 -9.39 12.13 -5.15
C THR A 72 -10.05 12.45 -3.81
N LEU A 73 -11.35 12.78 -3.79
CA LEU A 73 -12.08 13.07 -2.56
C LEU A 73 -12.14 11.85 -1.63
N ILE A 74 -12.46 10.68 -2.17
CA ILE A 74 -12.46 9.43 -1.40
C ILE A 74 -11.07 9.12 -0.83
N SER A 75 -10.03 9.29 -1.65
CA SER A 75 -8.64 9.04 -1.24
C SER A 75 -8.24 9.96 -0.08
N LEU A 76 -8.60 11.25 -0.14
CA LEU A 76 -8.37 12.19 0.95
C LEU A 76 -9.10 11.79 2.23
N ILE A 77 -10.36 11.33 2.13
CA ILE A 77 -11.14 10.85 3.28
C ILE A 77 -10.46 9.63 3.91
N ILE A 78 -10.05 8.65 3.10
CA ILE A 78 -9.36 7.45 3.58
C ILE A 78 -8.05 7.82 4.27
N ILE A 79 -7.25 8.73 3.68
CA ILE A 79 -6.00 9.20 4.30
C ILE A 79 -6.27 9.89 5.63
N LEU A 80 -7.28 10.75 5.71
CA LEU A 80 -7.65 11.45 6.94
C LEU A 80 -8.14 10.48 8.03
N LEU A 81 -8.99 9.51 7.67
CA LEU A 81 -9.43 8.46 8.59
C LEU A 81 -8.27 7.61 9.08
N THR A 82 -7.38 7.21 8.17
CA THR A 82 -6.19 6.41 8.49
C THR A 82 -5.23 7.19 9.40
N SER A 83 -4.99 8.46 9.10
CA SER A 83 -4.18 9.38 9.91
C SER A 83 -4.77 9.56 11.32
N LYS A 84 -6.10 9.71 11.42
CA LYS A 84 -6.78 9.81 12.71
C LYS A 84 -6.69 8.49 13.49
N LEU A 85 -6.91 7.35 12.84
CA LEU A 85 -6.82 6.02 13.46
C LEU A 85 -5.41 5.72 14.00
N LEU A 86 -4.37 6.06 13.24
CA LEU A 86 -2.97 5.93 13.66
C LEU A 86 -2.63 6.88 14.81
N ARG A 87 -3.17 8.10 14.79
CA ARG A 87 -2.97 9.07 15.88
C ARG A 87 -3.60 8.62 17.19
N ASP A 88 -4.75 7.94 17.11
CA ASP A 88 -5.47 7.42 18.28
C ASP A 88 -4.87 6.10 18.81
N ASN A 89 -4.01 5.41 18.05
CA ASN A 89 -3.31 4.18 18.47
C ASN A 89 -1.79 4.23 18.17
N PRO A 90 -1.00 4.95 18.99
CA PRO A 90 0.44 5.14 18.77
C PRO A 90 1.33 3.89 19.02
N HIS A 91 0.75 2.71 19.28
CA HIS A 91 1.46 1.50 19.69
C HIS A 91 1.26 0.29 18.77
N LEU A 92 0.81 0.50 17.53
CA LEU A 92 0.87 -0.51 16.45
C LEU A 92 2.18 -0.37 15.66
#